data_AF-A0AAX4FVY3-F1
#
_entry.id   AF-A0AAX4FVY3-F1
#
_cell.length_a   1.000
_cell.length_b   1.000
_cell.length_c   1.000
_cell.angle_alpha   90.00
_cell.angle_beta   90.00
_cell.angle_gamma   90.00
#
_symmetry.space_group_name_H-M   'P 1'
#
loop_
_entity.id
_entity.type
_entity.pdbx_description
1 polymer ?
#
loop_
_entity_poly.entity_id
_entity_poly.type
_entity_poly.pdbx_seq_one_letter_code
_entity_poly.pdbx_strand_id
1 'polypeptide(L)'
;MADNFWTGVIVGWLVGVLVGFLLPVVGPLAGGFVAGWMVRGGIWNGAKAGLLAGLLGAIVISLLTLIGGTVLLGAFGFIAGLGASILIVLAAFMYQGILSLIGGAIGGALHH
;
A
#
# COMPACT_ATOMS: atom_id res chain seq x y z
N MET A 1 13.42 13.80 12.67
CA MET A 1 11.95 13.93 12.43
C MET A 1 11.48 13.24 11.15
N ALA A 2 12.38 12.68 10.32
CA ALA A 2 12.01 11.85 9.16
C ALA A 2 11.91 10.35 9.51
N ASP A 3 12.52 9.93 10.63
CA ASP A 3 12.70 8.52 11.01
C ASP A 3 11.36 7.83 11.36
N ASN A 4 10.39 8.61 11.80
CA ASN A 4 9.04 8.18 12.18
C ASN A 4 8.13 7.99 10.96
N PHE A 5 8.38 8.72 9.86
CA PHE A 5 7.49 8.76 8.70
C PHE A 5 7.45 7.39 8.00
N TRP A 6 8.62 6.90 7.60
CA TRP A 6 8.76 5.61 6.92
C TRP A 6 8.37 4.43 7.80
N THR A 7 8.65 4.52 9.10
CA THR A 7 8.18 3.53 10.08
C THR A 7 6.65 3.44 10.07
N GLY A 8 5.95 4.58 10.07
CA GLY A 8 4.49 4.61 9.93
C GLY A 8 3.98 4.03 8.62
N VAL A 9 4.64 4.35 7.50
CA VAL A 9 4.31 3.79 6.17
C VAL A 9 4.43 2.26 6.16
N ILE A 10 5.54 1.72 6.69
CA ILE A 10 5.79 0.27 6.71
C ILE A 10 4.78 -0.43 7.63
N VAL A 11 4.53 0.11 8.83
CA VAL A 11 3.58 -0.48 9.77
C VAL A 11 2.15 -0.42 9.23
N GLY A 12 1.75 0.72 8.65
CA GLY A 12 0.44 0.84 8.00
C GLY A 12 0.29 -0.09 6.81
N TRP A 13 1.34 -0.29 6.01
CA TRP A 13 1.34 -1.30 4.96
C TRP A 13 1.16 -2.72 5.52
N LEU A 14 1.89 -3.10 6.57
CA LEU A 14 1.75 -4.41 7.22
C LEU A 14 0.33 -4.63 7.74
N VAL A 15 -0.25 -3.64 8.42
CA VAL A 15 -1.65 -3.71 8.86
C VAL A 15 -2.59 -3.84 7.66
N GLY A 16 -2.35 -3.07 6.61
CA GLY A 16 -3.14 -3.12 5.37
C GLY A 16 -3.11 -4.50 4.71
N VAL A 17 -1.96 -5.18 4.71
CA VAL A 17 -1.82 -6.55 4.21
C VAL A 17 -2.55 -7.56 5.10
N LEU A 18 -2.33 -7.49 6.42
CA LEU A 18 -2.92 -8.43 7.37
C LEU A 18 -4.46 -8.35 7.40
N VAL A 19 -4.99 -7.12 7.45
CA VAL A 19 -6.44 -6.89 7.45
C VAL A 19 -7.02 -7.06 6.05
N GLY A 20 -6.30 -6.64 5.01
CA GLY A 20 -6.71 -6.74 3.62
C GLY A 20 -6.87 -8.18 3.13
N PHE A 21 -6.15 -9.12 3.75
CA PHE A 21 -6.33 -10.54 3.49
C PHE A 21 -7.75 -11.03 3.84
N LEU A 22 -8.35 -10.51 4.91
CA LEU A 22 -9.70 -10.87 5.35
C LEU A 22 -10.77 -9.93 4.77
N LEU A 23 -10.44 -8.64 4.63
CA LEU A 23 -11.38 -7.59 4.24
C LEU A 23 -10.72 -6.67 3.19
N PRO A 24 -10.93 -6.92 1.89
CA PRO A 24 -10.22 -6.24 0.80
C PRO A 24 -10.39 -4.71 0.77
N VAL A 25 -11.54 -4.21 1.25
CA VAL A 25 -11.85 -2.78 1.32
C VAL A 25 -11.31 -2.16 2.62
N VAL A 26 -11.50 -2.86 3.74
CA VAL A 26 -11.19 -2.34 5.08
C VAL A 26 -9.68 -2.36 5.34
N GLY A 27 -8.96 -3.32 4.78
CA GLY A 27 -7.51 -3.43 4.90
C GLY A 27 -6.77 -2.16 4.48
N PRO A 28 -6.92 -1.70 3.23
CA PRO A 28 -6.28 -0.48 2.77
C PRO A 28 -6.67 0.75 3.60
N LEU A 29 -7.94 0.89 3.99
CA LEU A 29 -8.39 1.98 4.86
C LEU A 29 -7.73 1.94 6.24
N ALA A 30 -7.71 0.77 6.89
CA ALA A 30 -7.11 0.57 8.21
C ALA A 30 -5.59 0.73 8.17
N GLY A 31 -4.93 0.20 7.15
CA GLY A 31 -3.49 0.36 6.94
C GLY A 31 -3.10 1.80 6.69
N GLY A 32 -3.84 2.50 5.84
CA GLY A 32 -3.70 3.94 5.63
C GLY A 32 -3.88 4.72 6.93
N PHE A 33 -4.92 4.41 7.69
CA PHE A 33 -5.22 5.03 8.97
C PHE A 33 -4.09 4.87 9.99
N VAL A 34 -3.56 3.66 10.14
CA VAL A 34 -2.42 3.41 11.04
C VAL A 34 -1.17 4.18 10.58
N ALA A 35 -0.88 4.20 9.27
CA ALA A 35 0.21 5.02 8.75
C ALA A 35 0.00 6.51 9.09
N GLY A 36 -1.21 7.03 8.86
CA GLY A 36 -1.54 8.42 9.14
C GLY A 36 -1.44 8.80 10.61
N TRP A 37 -1.90 7.92 11.50
CA TRP A 37 -1.79 8.11 12.94
C TRP A 37 -0.32 8.15 13.38
N MET A 38 0.51 7.23 12.91
CA MET A 38 1.90 7.10 13.37
C MET A 38 2.79 8.26 12.93
N VAL A 39 2.55 8.82 11.75
CA VAL A 39 3.43 9.85 11.17
C VAL A 39 3.29 11.20 11.87
N ARG A 40 2.14 11.51 12.48
CA ARG A 40 1.84 12.81 13.11
C ARG A 40 2.03 14.01 12.15
N GLY A 41 1.56 15.19 12.54
CA GLY A 41 1.70 16.40 11.73
C GLY A 41 0.58 16.65 10.73
N GLY A 42 -0.63 16.20 11.07
CA GLY A 42 -1.88 16.62 10.43
C GLY A 42 -2.30 15.82 9.20
N ILE A 43 -3.44 16.24 8.63
CA ILE A 43 -4.17 15.57 7.56
C ILE A 43 -3.26 15.29 6.34
N TRP A 44 -2.43 16.27 5.95
CA TRP A 44 -1.63 16.17 4.73
C TRP A 44 -0.47 15.18 4.85
N ASN A 45 0.22 15.16 5.98
CA ASN A 45 1.27 14.18 6.22
C ASN A 45 0.71 12.77 6.38
N GLY A 46 -0.45 12.64 7.05
CA GLY A 46 -1.12 11.36 7.18
C GLY A 46 -1.62 10.81 5.84
N ALA A 47 -2.20 11.65 4.99
CA ALA A 47 -2.64 11.29 3.65
C ALA A 47 -1.47 10.78 2.77
N LYS A 48 -0.32 11.46 2.83
CA LYS A 48 0.90 11.03 2.12
C LYS A 48 1.40 9.69 2.63
N ALA A 49 1.46 9.51 3.95
CA ALA A 49 1.89 8.26 4.55
C ALA A 49 0.96 7.09 4.17
N GLY A 50 -0.35 7.33 4.19
CA GLY A 50 -1.36 6.37 3.75
C GLY A 50 -1.22 6.02 2.27
N LEU A 51 -1.11 7.02 1.39
CA LEU A 51 -0.89 6.78 -0.05
C LEU A 51 0.36 5.92 -0.29
N LEU A 52 1.47 6.27 0.36
CA LEU A 52 2.73 5.55 0.22
C LEU A 52 2.61 4.12 0.75
N ALA A 53 1.88 3.89 1.85
CA ALA A 53 1.64 2.54 2.38
C ALA A 53 0.84 1.67 1.39
N GLY A 54 -0.19 2.23 0.76
CA GLY A 54 -0.97 1.53 -0.28
C GLY A 54 -0.16 1.24 -1.54
N LEU A 55 0.67 2.20 -1.99
CA LEU A 55 1.60 2.02 -3.10
C LEU A 55 2.64 0.93 -2.82
N LEU A 56 3.15 0.87 -1.59
CA LEU A 56 4.12 -0.14 -1.18
C LEU A 56 3.53 -1.55 -1.35
N GLY A 57 2.26 -1.74 -1.02
CA GLY A 57 1.54 -2.99 -1.28
C GLY A 57 1.40 -3.33 -2.75
N ALA A 58 1.02 -2.36 -3.57
CA ALA A 58 0.92 -2.54 -5.01
C ALA A 58 2.26 -2.96 -5.64
N ILE A 59 3.36 -2.33 -5.22
CA ILE A 59 4.71 -2.62 -5.70
C ILE A 59 5.15 -4.03 -5.26
N VAL A 60 4.91 -4.39 -3.99
CA VAL A 60 5.31 -5.72 -3.49
C VAL A 60 4.55 -6.82 -4.24
N ILE A 61 3.23 -6.69 -4.40
CA ILE A 61 2.42 -7.69 -5.13
C ILE A 61 2.85 -7.77 -6.60
N SER A 62 3.14 -6.63 -7.24
CA SER A 62 3.56 -6.62 -8.65
C SER A 62 4.92 -7.30 -8.84
N LEU A 63 5.88 -7.08 -7.94
CA LEU A 63 7.17 -7.76 -7.93
C LEU A 63 7.02 -9.26 -7.68
N LEU A 64 6.20 -9.66 -6.70
CA LEU A 64 5.93 -11.08 -6.44
C LEU A 64 5.29 -11.76 -7.65
N THR A 65 4.39 -11.08 -8.36
CA THR A 65 3.74 -11.60 -9.58
C THR A 65 4.75 -11.75 -10.71
N LEU A 66 5.62 -10.75 -10.92
CA LEU A 66 6.65 -10.79 -11.96
C LEU A 66 7.67 -11.90 -11.69
N ILE A 67 8.20 -11.96 -10.46
CA ILE A 67 9.20 -12.94 -10.06
C ILE A 67 8.57 -14.33 -10.06
N GLY A 68 7.40 -14.50 -9.42
CA GLY A 68 6.69 -15.77 -9.37
C GLY A 68 6.32 -16.29 -10.76
N GLY A 69 5.81 -15.42 -11.63
CA GLY A 69 5.53 -15.77 -13.03
C GLY A 69 6.79 -16.24 -13.77
N THR A 70 7.88 -15.48 -13.65
CA THR A 70 9.16 -15.80 -14.30
C THR A 70 9.75 -17.12 -13.78
N VAL A 71 9.72 -17.36 -12.47
CA VAL A 71 10.27 -18.56 -11.84
C VAL A 71 9.46 -19.80 -12.22
N LEU A 72 8.13 -19.70 -12.28
CA LEU A 72 7.25 -20.85 -12.54
C LEU A 72 7.12 -21.19 -14.03
N LEU A 73 7.15 -20.18 -14.90
CA LEU A 73 6.80 -20.33 -16.33
C LEU A 73 7.91 -19.82 -17.29
N GLY A 74 9.08 -19.45 -16.76
CA GLY A 74 10.22 -19.01 -17.56
C GLY A 74 9.96 -17.74 -18.36
N ALA A 75 10.42 -17.70 -19.62
CA ALA A 75 10.30 -16.52 -20.49
C ALA A 75 8.83 -16.14 -20.81
N PHE A 76 7.94 -17.14 -20.94
CA PHE A 76 6.50 -16.88 -21.09
C PHE A 76 5.90 -16.26 -19.83
N GLY A 77 6.32 -16.77 -18.66
CA GLY A 77 5.97 -16.21 -17.36
C GLY A 77 6.44 -14.79 -17.15
N PHE A 78 7.63 -14.45 -17.67
CA PHE A 78 8.16 -13.10 -17.62
C PHE A 78 7.29 -12.12 -18.42
N ILE A 79 6.96 -12.42 -19.67
CA ILE A 79 6.15 -11.53 -20.53
C ILE A 79 4.74 -11.35 -19.95
N ALA A 80 4.09 -12.46 -19.57
CA ALA A 80 2.76 -12.41 -18.96
C ALA A 80 2.80 -11.70 -17.59
N GLY A 81 3.81 -11.99 -16.78
CA GLY A 81 4.05 -11.37 -15.48
C GLY A 81 4.30 -9.87 -15.59
N LEU A 82 5.02 -9.41 -16.63
CA LEU A 82 5.29 -7.99 -16.88
C LEU A 82 4.03 -7.24 -17.28
N GLY A 83 3.20 -7.80 -18.17
CA GLY A 83 1.88 -7.24 -18.49
C GLY A 83 0.95 -7.20 -17.28
N ALA A 84 0.86 -8.30 -16.52
CA ALA A 84 0.02 -8.38 -15.34
C ALA A 84 0.47 -7.43 -14.22
N SER A 85 1.77 -7.32 -13.96
CA SER A 85 2.31 -6.45 -12.90
C SER A 85 2.06 -4.97 -13.19
N ILE A 86 2.14 -4.52 -14.45
CA ILE A 86 1.75 -3.15 -14.83
C ILE A 86 0.27 -2.89 -14.52
N LEU A 87 -0.61 -3.80 -14.93
CA LEU A 87 -2.05 -3.67 -14.69
C LEU A 87 -2.38 -3.73 -13.19
N ILE A 88 -1.71 -4.59 -12.42
CA ILE A 88 -1.86 -4.68 -10.98
C ILE A 88 -1.44 -3.38 -10.32
N VAL A 89 -0.32 -2.76 -10.70
CA VAL A 89 0.10 -1.48 -10.13
C VAL A 89 -0.94 -0.39 -10.40
N LEU A 90 -1.47 -0.30 -11.62
CA LEU A 90 -2.49 0.69 -11.98
C LEU A 90 -3.79 0.47 -11.19
N ALA A 91 -4.30 -0.76 -11.18
CA ALA A 91 -5.54 -1.11 -10.49
C ALA A 91 -5.41 -0.97 -8.97
N ALA A 92 -4.31 -1.46 -8.39
CA ALA A 92 -4.03 -1.36 -6.96
C ALA A 92 -3.77 0.09 -6.54
N PHE A 93 -3.16 0.92 -7.38
CA PHE A 93 -3.04 2.36 -7.10
C PHE A 93 -4.42 3.03 -7.02
N MET A 94 -5.29 2.80 -8.00
CA MET A 94 -6.63 3.38 -8.00
C MET A 94 -7.46 2.90 -6.81
N TYR A 95 -7.31 1.63 -6.42
CA TYR A 95 -8.11 1.06 -5.35
C TYR A 95 -7.44 1.20 -3.97
N GLN A 96 -6.31 0.55 -3.72
CA GLN A 96 -5.61 0.63 -2.45
C GLN A 96 -5.01 2.01 -2.18
N GLY A 97 -4.43 2.66 -3.19
CA GLY A 97 -3.79 3.96 -3.01
C GLY A 97 -4.77 5.02 -2.54
N ILE A 98 -5.95 5.10 -3.16
CA ILE A 98 -6.99 6.06 -2.78
C ILE A 98 -7.59 5.72 -1.41
N LEU A 99 -7.95 4.46 -1.18
CA LEU A 99 -8.51 4.04 0.12
C LEU A 99 -7.52 4.27 1.26
N SER A 100 -6.25 3.93 1.06
CA SER A 100 -5.19 4.14 2.04
C SER A 100 -4.86 5.62 2.23
N LEU A 101 -4.98 6.45 1.19
CA LEU A 101 -4.90 7.92 1.33
C LEU A 101 -6.02 8.45 2.22
N ILE A 102 -7.27 8.00 2.02
CA ILE A 102 -8.41 8.43 2.83
C ILE A 102 -8.21 8.00 4.28
N GLY A 103 -7.85 6.73 4.50
CA GLY A 103 -7.51 6.22 5.83
C GLY A 103 -6.42 7.07 6.50
N GLY A 104 -5.33 7.34 5.77
CA GLY A 104 -4.22 8.14 6.28
C GLY A 104 -4.57 9.59 6.57
N ALA A 105 -5.42 10.20 5.74
CA ALA A 105 -5.93 11.54 6.00
C ALA A 105 -6.73 11.58 7.31
N ILE A 106 -7.59 10.59 7.57
CA ILE A 106 -8.36 10.47 8.80
C ILE A 106 -7.43 10.22 10.01
N GLY A 107 -6.47 9.30 9.89
CA GLY A 107 -5.51 9.00 10.95
C GLY A 107 -4.66 10.22 11.34
N GLY A 108 -4.18 10.97 10.34
CA GLY A 108 -3.46 12.23 10.55
C GLY A 108 -4.35 13.38 11.04
N ALA A 109 -5.65 13.33 10.76
CA ALA A 109 -6.63 14.28 11.28
C ALA A 109 -6.98 14.04 12.76
N LEU A 110 -6.90 12.80 13.24
CA LEU A 110 -7.23 12.48 14.62
C LEU A 110 -6.04 12.62 15.57
N HIS A 111 -4.83 12.56 15.04
CA HIS A 111 -3.60 12.63 15.81
C HIS A 111 -2.71 13.77 15.32
N HIS A 112 -3.13 14.98 15.71
CA HIS A 112 -2.40 16.23 15.50
C HIS A 112 -1.24 16.38 16.49
#